data_AF-A0A7J3JDX2-F1
#
_entry.id   AF-A0A7J3JDX2-F1
#
_cell.length_a   1.000
_cell.length_b   1.000
_cell.length_c   1.000
_cell.angle_alpha   90.00
_cell.angle_beta   90.00
_cell.angle_gamma   90.00
#
_symmetry.space_group_name_H-M   'P 1'
#
loop_
_entity.id
_entity.type
_entity.pdbx_description
1 polymer ?
#
loop_
_entity_poly.entity_id
_entity_poly.type
_entity_poly.pdbx_seq_one_letter_code
_entity_poly.pdbx_strand_id
1 'polypeptide(L)'
;MKTNDLRRFIKTTEKMVVPSKVASTTQGSAMLRKLPLRFQRYIVNRGARTNPYMSFVVEPYAVFLAFEVTDIKAAEQLLPPNYSLSPSAMFTDTDKRKCAIVSAFNVHTSVFWGSRVEFYLIAENCKTGLLSWVIIEYESNTHSYDPKQGFVAPSTKHSVVTTSYLGEIIVDVLSNRSANSLVLIADLKNGILKKLDQRLWVEGNLSVDYGGELQQCTKPFSLVFDPTEMAQALKIPIDDISLCTNTFGAGLLNPDPFEVACFPYAQHFVTTSVPTATSMRTAEDLEKAVNEINSKMNVPEEMSCKK
;
A
#
# COMPACT_ATOMS: atom_id res chain seq x y z
N MET A 1 -2.45 21.24 5.33
CA MET A 1 -2.55 21.83 3.98
C MET A 1 -3.86 22.62 3.77
N LYS A 2 -3.94 23.61 2.86
CA LYS A 2 -5.20 24.29 2.51
C LYS A 2 -6.10 23.37 1.67
N THR A 3 -7.41 23.44 1.85
CA THR A 3 -8.37 22.57 1.15
C THR A 3 -8.27 22.60 -0.38
N ASN A 4 -7.97 23.76 -0.98
CA ASN A 4 -7.85 23.88 -2.42
C ASN A 4 -6.58 23.17 -2.96
N ASP A 5 -5.49 23.19 -2.19
CA ASP A 5 -4.24 22.50 -2.56
C ASP A 5 -4.42 20.98 -2.49
N LEU A 6 -5.18 20.50 -1.49
CA LEU A 6 -5.59 19.10 -1.39
C LEU A 6 -6.40 18.66 -2.61
N ARG A 7 -7.48 19.39 -2.94
CA ARG A 7 -8.33 19.05 -4.08
C ARG A 7 -7.58 19.10 -5.40
N ARG A 8 -6.63 20.04 -5.54
CA ARG A 8 -5.73 20.10 -6.69
C ARG A 8 -4.84 18.85 -6.76
N PHE A 9 -4.27 18.42 -5.64
CA PHE A 9 -3.46 17.20 -5.58
C PHE A 9 -4.27 15.96 -5.95
N ILE A 10 -5.45 15.77 -5.35
CA ILE A 10 -6.39 14.68 -5.68
C ILE A 10 -6.69 14.66 -7.19
N LYS A 11 -7.11 15.80 -7.75
CA LYS A 11 -7.40 15.92 -9.19
C LYS A 11 -6.17 15.63 -10.05
N THR A 12 -4.97 15.95 -9.58
CA THR A 12 -3.72 15.68 -10.29
C THR A 12 -3.44 14.18 -10.32
N THR A 13 -3.49 13.51 -9.17
CA THR A 13 -3.28 12.07 -9.02
C THR A 13 -4.28 11.27 -9.84
N GLU A 14 -5.55 11.65 -9.82
CA GLU A 14 -6.63 11.03 -10.61
C GLU A 14 -6.44 11.23 -12.13
N LYS A 15 -6.06 12.43 -12.58
CA LYS A 15 -5.83 12.70 -14.02
C LYS A 15 -4.66 11.90 -14.61
N MET A 16 -3.72 11.45 -13.80
CA MET A 16 -2.63 10.58 -14.25
C MET A 16 -3.14 9.17 -14.61
N VAL A 17 -4.29 8.76 -14.06
CA VAL A 17 -4.92 7.47 -14.34
C VAL A 17 -5.78 7.60 -15.60
N VAL A 18 -5.25 7.10 -16.71
CA VAL A 18 -5.96 7.08 -17.99
C VAL A 18 -6.29 5.62 -18.34
N PRO A 19 -7.56 5.18 -18.25
CA PRO A 19 -7.93 3.77 -18.38
C PRO A 19 -7.42 3.08 -19.65
N SER A 20 -7.49 3.78 -20.80
CA SER A 20 -6.98 3.25 -22.07
C SER A 20 -5.47 3.04 -22.08
N LYS A 21 -4.70 3.92 -21.40
CA LYS A 21 -3.25 3.77 -21.25
C LYS A 21 -2.91 2.63 -20.28
N VAL A 22 -3.67 2.49 -19.20
CA VAL A 22 -3.52 1.39 -18.23
C VAL A 22 -3.76 0.04 -18.90
N ALA A 23 -4.84 -0.09 -19.68
CA ALA A 23 -5.13 -1.30 -20.46
C ALA A 23 -4.02 -1.62 -21.46
N SER A 24 -3.55 -0.63 -22.22
CA SER A 24 -2.44 -0.77 -23.18
C SER A 24 -1.13 -1.18 -22.49
N THR A 25 -0.84 -0.60 -21.32
CA THR A 25 0.35 -0.91 -20.51
C THR A 25 0.28 -2.34 -19.99
N THR A 26 -0.89 -2.76 -19.51
CA THR A 26 -1.14 -4.12 -19.04
C THR A 26 -0.91 -5.14 -20.16
N GLN A 27 -1.48 -4.92 -21.35
CA GLN A 27 -1.24 -5.78 -22.51
C GLN A 27 0.24 -5.80 -22.93
N GLY A 28 0.87 -4.62 -22.98
CA GLY A 28 2.29 -4.49 -23.30
C GLY A 28 3.17 -5.26 -22.32
N SER A 29 2.88 -5.18 -21.01
CA SER A 29 3.66 -5.86 -19.98
C SER A 29 3.70 -7.39 -20.17
N ALA A 30 2.59 -8.00 -20.63
CA ALA A 30 2.53 -9.42 -20.92
C ALA A 30 3.47 -9.84 -22.07
N MET A 31 3.65 -8.96 -23.07
CA MET A 31 4.60 -9.14 -24.17
C MET A 31 6.04 -8.88 -23.70
N LEU A 32 6.27 -7.77 -22.97
CA LEU A 32 7.58 -7.37 -22.47
C LEU A 32 8.19 -8.40 -21.52
N ARG A 33 7.36 -9.10 -20.74
CA ARG A 33 7.79 -10.21 -19.87
C ARG A 33 8.52 -11.33 -20.60
N LYS A 34 8.27 -11.53 -21.91
CA LYS A 34 8.97 -12.55 -22.72
C LYS A 34 10.40 -12.15 -23.08
N LEU A 35 10.78 -10.89 -22.89
CA LEU A 35 12.12 -10.40 -23.20
C LEU A 35 13.12 -10.79 -22.09
N PRO A 36 14.41 -10.92 -22.41
CA PRO A 36 15.44 -11.08 -21.38
C PRO A 36 15.42 -9.92 -20.37
N LEU A 37 15.68 -10.23 -19.09
CA LEU A 37 15.58 -9.28 -17.97
C LEU A 37 16.35 -7.97 -18.18
N ARG A 38 17.51 -8.03 -18.86
CA ARG A 38 18.30 -6.82 -19.19
C ARG A 38 17.53 -5.82 -20.06
N PHE A 39 16.73 -6.30 -21.01
CA PHE A 39 15.90 -5.45 -21.87
C PHE A 39 14.67 -4.92 -21.14
N GLN A 40 14.04 -5.75 -20.30
CA GLN A 40 12.93 -5.30 -19.47
C GLN A 40 13.35 -4.13 -18.58
N ARG A 41 14.49 -4.27 -17.88
CA ARG A 41 15.10 -3.23 -17.05
C ARG A 41 15.44 -1.97 -17.86
N TYR A 42 16.00 -2.13 -19.06
CA TYR A 42 16.30 -0.99 -19.93
C TYR A 42 15.04 -0.18 -20.30
N ILE A 43 13.95 -0.88 -20.66
CA ILE A 43 12.67 -0.25 -21.04
C ILE A 43 12.06 0.49 -19.85
N VAL A 44 12.02 -0.13 -18.67
CA VAL A 44 11.49 0.48 -17.45
C VAL A 44 12.31 1.71 -17.06
N ASN A 45 13.63 1.60 -17.06
CA ASN A 45 14.52 2.72 -16.74
C ASN A 45 14.37 3.88 -17.74
N ARG A 46 14.15 3.58 -19.02
CA ARG A 46 13.90 4.61 -20.04
C ARG A 46 12.54 5.27 -19.84
N GLY A 47 11.50 4.49 -19.55
CA GLY A 47 10.15 4.99 -19.25
C GLY A 47 10.11 5.86 -17.99
N ALA A 48 10.85 5.48 -16.96
CA ALA A 48 10.98 6.25 -15.72
C ALA A 48 11.66 7.61 -15.92
N ARG A 49 12.50 7.79 -16.95
CA ARG A 49 13.06 9.11 -17.30
C ARG A 49 12.03 10.03 -17.94
N THR A 50 11.09 9.47 -18.70
CA THR A 50 10.05 10.25 -19.39
C THR A 50 8.83 10.51 -18.50
N ASN A 51 8.46 9.54 -17.66
CA ASN A 51 7.36 9.63 -16.70
C ASN A 51 7.90 9.22 -15.31
N PRO A 52 8.51 10.14 -14.55
CA PRO A 52 9.18 9.82 -13.29
C PRO A 52 8.22 9.52 -12.15
N TYR A 53 6.94 9.89 -12.29
CA TYR A 53 5.92 9.72 -11.26
C TYR A 53 4.87 8.70 -11.69
N MET A 54 4.43 7.92 -10.70
CA MET A 54 3.32 7.00 -10.78
C MET A 54 2.28 7.43 -9.76
N SER A 55 1.04 7.65 -10.21
CA SER A 55 -0.09 7.82 -9.29
C SER A 55 -0.51 6.47 -8.76
N PHE A 56 -0.92 6.43 -7.49
CA PHE A 56 -1.37 5.24 -6.81
C PHE A 56 -2.56 5.64 -5.95
N VAL A 57 -3.77 5.30 -6.39
CA VAL A 57 -5.00 5.61 -5.67
C VAL A 57 -5.55 4.33 -5.09
N VAL A 58 -5.55 4.23 -3.76
CA VAL A 58 -6.21 3.14 -3.04
C VAL A 58 -7.69 3.48 -2.97
N GLU A 59 -8.53 2.57 -3.45
CA GLU A 59 -9.97 2.78 -3.49
C GLU A 59 -10.58 2.74 -2.07
N PRO A 60 -11.78 3.33 -1.88
CA PRO A 60 -12.50 3.22 -0.62
C PRO A 60 -12.67 1.77 -0.17
N TYR A 61 -12.82 1.61 1.13
CA TYR A 61 -13.00 0.33 1.83
C TYR A 61 -11.78 -0.59 1.81
N ALA A 62 -10.57 -0.03 1.65
CA ALA A 62 -9.33 -0.72 1.94
C ALA A 62 -9.32 -1.19 3.40
N VAL A 63 -9.05 -2.47 3.64
CA VAL A 63 -9.07 -3.11 4.96
C VAL A 63 -7.69 -3.58 5.37
N PHE A 64 -7.36 -3.38 6.64
CA PHE A 64 -6.07 -3.69 7.25
C PHE A 64 -6.31 -4.46 8.55
N LEU A 65 -5.72 -5.64 8.67
CA LEU A 65 -5.78 -6.52 9.82
C LEU A 65 -4.41 -6.51 10.51
N ALA A 66 -4.35 -6.14 11.78
CA ALA A 66 -3.11 -6.20 12.56
C ALA A 66 -3.08 -7.48 13.40
N PHE A 67 -2.01 -8.25 13.26
CA PHE A 67 -1.76 -9.49 13.99
C PHE A 67 -0.52 -9.35 14.85
N GLU A 68 -0.54 -9.93 16.04
CA GLU A 68 0.64 -9.99 16.90
C GLU A 68 1.63 -11.02 16.36
N VAL A 69 2.91 -10.66 16.30
CA VAL A 69 3.98 -11.58 15.90
C VAL A 69 4.36 -12.45 17.10
N THR A 70 4.20 -13.77 16.97
CA THR A 70 4.49 -14.75 18.03
C THR A 70 5.89 -15.35 17.88
N ASP A 71 6.38 -15.54 16.66
CA ASP A 71 7.77 -15.93 16.39
C ASP A 71 8.61 -14.72 15.92
N ILE A 72 9.10 -13.97 16.91
CA ILE A 72 9.93 -12.79 16.69
C ILE A 72 11.20 -13.12 15.90
N LYS A 73 11.83 -14.26 16.17
CA LYS A 73 13.12 -14.61 15.56
C LYS A 73 12.94 -14.92 14.07
N ALA A 74 11.91 -15.69 13.73
CA ALA A 74 11.61 -15.99 12.33
C ALA A 74 11.17 -14.73 11.58
N ALA A 75 10.34 -13.87 12.19
CA ALA A 75 9.93 -12.61 11.58
C ALA A 75 11.12 -11.66 11.32
N GLU A 76 12.07 -11.54 12.26
CA GLU A 76 13.27 -10.70 12.07
C GLU A 76 14.17 -11.20 10.94
N GLN A 77 14.19 -12.51 10.65
CA GLN A 77 14.94 -13.06 9.51
C GLN A 77 14.37 -12.63 8.14
N LEU A 78 13.11 -12.22 8.10
CA LEU A 78 12.46 -11.73 6.89
C LEU A 78 12.76 -10.25 6.63
N LEU A 79 13.30 -9.52 7.61
CA LEU A 79 13.57 -8.09 7.46
C LEU A 79 14.87 -7.82 6.69
N PRO A 80 14.95 -6.72 5.93
CA PRO A 80 16.20 -6.21 5.39
C PRO A 80 17.25 -5.94 6.48
N PRO A 81 18.55 -5.91 6.13
CA PRO A 81 19.57 -5.54 7.12
C PRO A 81 19.31 -4.14 7.68
N ASN A 82 19.58 -3.93 8.97
CA ASN A 82 19.36 -2.67 9.70
C ASN A 82 17.88 -2.34 9.96
N TYR A 83 17.03 -3.35 10.05
CA TYR A 83 15.67 -3.22 10.55
C TYR A 83 15.49 -4.06 11.82
N SER A 84 14.61 -3.61 12.70
CA SER A 84 14.18 -4.38 13.88
C SER A 84 12.68 -4.21 14.10
N LEU A 85 12.00 -5.28 14.50
CA LEU A 85 10.56 -5.23 14.76
C LEU A 85 10.24 -4.20 15.84
N SER A 86 9.28 -3.33 15.56
CA SER A 86 8.94 -2.20 16.45
C SER A 86 7.48 -2.30 16.92
N PRO A 87 7.20 -2.24 18.23
CA PRO A 87 5.84 -2.27 18.74
C PRO A 87 4.98 -1.14 18.15
N SER A 88 3.86 -1.51 17.56
CA SER A 88 2.96 -0.60 16.85
C SER A 88 1.50 -0.98 17.05
N ALA A 89 0.61 -0.03 16.77
CA ALA A 89 -0.84 -0.22 16.69
C ALA A 89 -1.38 0.70 15.59
N MET A 90 -2.52 0.36 14.99
CA MET A 90 -3.15 1.17 13.96
C MET A 90 -3.82 2.42 14.54
N PHE A 91 -4.44 2.32 15.71
CA PHE A 91 -5.12 3.43 16.36
C PHE A 91 -4.37 3.92 17.61
N THR A 92 -4.53 5.20 17.93
CA THR A 92 -3.84 5.83 19.08
C THR A 92 -4.30 5.31 20.45
N ASP A 93 -5.47 4.66 20.50
CA ASP A 93 -6.10 4.16 21.72
C ASP A 93 -5.92 2.64 21.92
N THR A 94 -4.99 2.03 21.18
CA THR A 94 -4.68 0.61 21.26
C THR A 94 -3.26 0.38 21.75
N ASP A 95 -3.09 -0.62 22.61
CA ASP A 95 -1.79 -1.03 23.12
C ASP A 95 -0.89 -1.54 21.98
N LYS A 96 0.33 -1.02 21.94
CA LYS A 96 1.30 -1.36 20.88
C LYS A 96 1.86 -2.76 21.09
N ARG A 97 1.93 -3.53 20.00
CA ARG A 97 2.50 -4.88 19.98
C ARG A 97 3.45 -4.99 18.80
N LYS A 98 4.44 -5.88 18.88
CA LYS A 98 5.20 -6.24 17.67
C LYS A 98 4.23 -6.91 16.72
N CYS A 99 3.90 -6.25 15.62
CA CYS A 99 2.80 -6.67 14.77
C CYS A 99 3.21 -6.80 13.32
N ALA A 100 2.40 -7.59 12.62
CA ALA A 100 2.36 -7.64 11.18
C ALA A 100 0.99 -7.16 10.72
N ILE A 101 0.91 -6.64 9.49
CA ILE A 101 -0.34 -6.18 8.91
C ILE A 101 -0.59 -6.97 7.64
N VAL A 102 -1.79 -7.54 7.53
CA VAL A 102 -2.31 -8.07 6.27
C VAL A 102 -3.36 -7.09 5.77
N SER A 103 -3.17 -6.57 4.56
CA SER A 103 -4.08 -5.61 3.95
C SER A 103 -4.75 -6.20 2.71
N ALA A 104 -5.96 -5.77 2.41
CA ALA A 104 -6.65 -6.07 1.17
C ALA A 104 -7.31 -4.79 0.63
N PHE A 105 -7.02 -4.46 -0.63
CA PHE A 105 -7.53 -3.24 -1.23
C PHE A 105 -7.59 -3.32 -2.76
N ASN A 106 -8.51 -2.55 -3.34
CA ASN A 106 -8.46 -2.20 -4.76
C ASN A 106 -7.61 -0.95 -4.94
N VAL A 107 -6.97 -0.87 -6.10
CA VAL A 107 -6.09 0.23 -6.47
C VAL A 107 -6.20 0.51 -7.95
N HIS A 108 -6.30 1.79 -8.30
CA HIS A 108 -6.06 2.26 -9.65
C HIS A 108 -4.84 3.17 -9.69
N THR A 109 -3.92 2.82 -10.58
CA THR A 109 -2.65 3.52 -10.78
C THR A 109 -2.51 3.97 -12.23
N SER A 110 -1.54 4.82 -12.51
CA SER A 110 -1.22 5.20 -13.89
C SER A 110 -0.67 4.04 -14.75
N VAL A 111 -0.42 2.86 -14.19
CA VAL A 111 0.21 1.71 -14.87
C VAL A 111 -0.58 0.40 -14.81
N PHE A 112 -1.35 0.17 -13.74
CA PHE A 112 -2.21 -1.01 -13.51
C PHE A 112 -3.46 -0.63 -12.70
N TRP A 113 -4.52 -1.43 -12.81
CA TRP A 113 -5.75 -1.29 -12.02
C TRP A 113 -6.24 -2.68 -11.64
N GLY A 114 -6.45 -2.91 -10.34
CA GLY A 114 -6.99 -4.16 -9.82
C GLY A 114 -6.90 -4.23 -8.29
N SER A 115 -6.73 -5.43 -7.75
CA SER A 115 -6.73 -5.72 -6.32
C SER A 115 -5.37 -6.25 -5.85
N ARG A 116 -5.05 -5.97 -4.59
CA ARG A 116 -3.88 -6.50 -3.91
C ARG A 116 -4.21 -6.99 -2.51
N VAL A 117 -3.48 -8.03 -2.10
CA VAL A 117 -3.31 -8.41 -0.70
C VAL A 117 -1.84 -8.31 -0.37
N GLU A 118 -1.47 -7.52 0.62
CA GLU A 118 -0.07 -7.30 1.00
C GLU A 118 0.14 -7.68 2.47
N PHE A 119 1.23 -8.40 2.75
CA PHE A 119 1.68 -8.79 4.08
C PHE A 119 2.92 -8.00 4.46
N TYR A 120 2.80 -7.21 5.53
CA TYR A 120 3.85 -6.34 6.03
C TYR A 120 4.33 -6.77 7.40
N LEU A 121 5.64 -6.70 7.63
CA LEU A 121 6.19 -6.58 8.98
C LEU A 121 6.43 -5.11 9.31
N ILE A 122 6.03 -4.72 10.52
CA ILE A 122 6.24 -3.35 11.00
C ILE A 122 7.56 -3.29 11.76
N ALA A 123 8.51 -2.53 11.22
CA ALA A 123 9.87 -2.48 11.72
C ALA A 123 10.40 -1.05 11.71
N GLU A 124 11.32 -0.75 12.61
CA GLU A 124 12.07 0.50 12.59
C GLU A 124 13.32 0.33 11.72
N ASN A 125 13.53 1.27 10.80
CA ASN A 125 14.78 1.36 10.05
C ASN A 125 15.85 1.98 10.95
N CYS A 126 16.76 1.16 11.48
CA CYS A 126 17.78 1.56 12.46
C CYS A 126 18.73 2.67 11.97
N LYS A 127 18.80 2.93 10.65
CA LYS A 127 19.61 4.03 10.11
C LYS A 127 18.89 5.37 10.12
N THR A 128 17.57 5.36 10.00
CA THR A 128 16.77 6.59 9.85
C THR A 128 15.87 6.88 11.05
N GLY A 129 15.61 5.88 11.90
CA GLY A 129 14.66 5.96 13.01
C GLY A 129 13.19 5.94 12.58
N LEU A 130 12.90 5.86 11.28
CA LEU A 130 11.53 5.80 10.79
C LEU A 130 10.91 4.42 11.04
N LEU A 131 9.67 4.42 11.54
CA LEU A 131 8.83 3.25 11.42
C LEU A 131 8.56 2.97 9.93
N SER A 132 8.60 1.71 9.55
CA SER A 132 8.62 1.29 8.15
C SER A 132 7.66 0.14 7.90
N TRP A 133 7.04 0.16 6.72
CA TRP A 133 6.21 -0.93 6.22
C TRP A 133 7.09 -1.82 5.32
N VAL A 134 7.47 -2.99 5.82
CA VAL A 134 8.31 -3.91 5.06
C VAL A 134 7.43 -4.99 4.42
N ILE A 135 7.22 -4.89 3.12
CA ILE A 135 6.45 -5.86 2.32
C ILE A 135 7.23 -7.16 2.26
N ILE A 136 6.73 -8.21 2.90
CA ILE A 136 7.34 -9.55 2.85
C ILE A 136 6.78 -10.33 1.68
N GLU A 137 5.46 -10.29 1.51
CA GLU A 137 4.73 -11.02 0.48
C GLU A 137 3.55 -10.19 -0.02
N TYR A 138 3.14 -10.42 -1.26
CA TYR A 138 1.91 -9.87 -1.79
C TYR A 138 1.31 -10.76 -2.88
N GLU A 139 0.00 -10.66 -3.05
CA GLU A 139 -0.76 -11.26 -4.13
C GLU A 139 -1.50 -10.16 -4.92
N SER A 140 -1.54 -10.26 -6.25
CA SER A 140 -2.18 -9.28 -7.11
C SER A 140 -2.85 -9.93 -8.32
N ASN A 141 -4.03 -9.41 -8.71
CA ASN A 141 -4.67 -9.77 -9.99
C ASN A 141 -4.15 -8.94 -11.17
N THR A 142 -3.24 -8.00 -10.92
CA THR A 142 -2.62 -7.16 -11.95
C THR A 142 -1.23 -7.67 -12.33
N HIS A 143 -0.76 -7.24 -13.50
CA HIS A 143 0.67 -7.31 -13.77
C HIS A 143 1.41 -6.37 -12.82
N SER A 144 2.62 -6.76 -12.42
CA SER A 144 3.51 -5.94 -11.61
C SER A 144 4.91 -5.90 -12.23
N TYR A 145 5.78 -5.06 -11.68
CA TYR A 145 7.19 -5.07 -11.98
C TYR A 145 7.96 -5.13 -10.67
N ASP A 146 8.84 -6.12 -10.54
CA ASP A 146 9.75 -6.22 -9.40
C ASP A 146 11.21 -6.14 -9.86
N PRO A 147 12.13 -5.56 -9.05
CA PRO A 147 13.52 -5.40 -9.44
C PRO A 147 14.25 -6.71 -9.79
N LYS A 148 13.85 -7.84 -9.19
CA LYS A 148 14.51 -9.14 -9.30
C LYS A 148 14.02 -9.93 -10.52
N GLN A 149 12.72 -10.06 -10.72
CA GLN A 149 12.11 -10.89 -11.76
C GLN A 149 11.66 -10.08 -12.99
N GLY A 150 11.57 -8.75 -12.90
CA GLY A 150 11.14 -7.88 -13.99
C GLY A 150 9.62 -7.78 -14.05
N PHE A 151 9.03 -7.85 -15.24
CA PHE A 151 7.57 -7.89 -15.39
C PHE A 151 7.00 -9.21 -14.90
N VAL A 152 6.11 -9.15 -13.92
CA VAL A 152 5.45 -10.30 -13.31
C VAL A 152 3.99 -10.31 -13.75
N ALA A 153 3.49 -11.49 -14.13
CA ALA A 153 2.06 -11.67 -14.39
C ALA A 153 1.25 -11.62 -13.08
N PRO A 154 -0.09 -11.53 -13.15
CA PRO A 154 -0.96 -11.76 -12.01
C PRO A 154 -0.60 -13.04 -11.26
N SER A 155 -0.63 -12.97 -9.94
CA SER A 155 -0.31 -14.08 -9.05
C SER A 155 -1.57 -14.79 -8.54
N THR A 156 -2.72 -14.12 -8.56
CA THR A 156 -4.00 -14.68 -8.08
C THR A 156 -4.71 -15.55 -9.12
N LYS A 157 -5.37 -16.62 -8.67
CA LYS A 157 -6.32 -17.42 -9.45
C LYS A 157 -7.68 -16.72 -9.54
N HIS A 158 -8.13 -16.18 -8.41
CA HIS A 158 -9.25 -15.25 -8.32
C HIS A 158 -8.95 -14.21 -7.24
N SER A 159 -9.57 -13.04 -7.37
CA SER A 159 -9.37 -11.95 -6.42
C SER A 159 -10.61 -11.08 -6.37
N VAL A 160 -11.27 -11.10 -5.22
CA VAL A 160 -12.43 -10.28 -4.88
C VAL A 160 -12.06 -9.44 -3.68
N VAL A 161 -12.16 -8.12 -3.84
CA VAL A 161 -12.14 -7.13 -2.76
C VAL A 161 -13.27 -6.17 -3.10
N THR A 162 -14.36 -6.20 -2.33
CA THR A 162 -15.55 -5.42 -2.68
C THR A 162 -16.42 -5.15 -1.45
N THR A 163 -17.51 -4.43 -1.66
CA THR A 163 -18.54 -4.20 -0.65
C THR A 163 -19.90 -4.70 -1.09
N SER A 164 -20.74 -5.06 -0.12
CA SER A 164 -22.15 -5.38 -0.35
C SER A 164 -23.04 -4.18 0.04
N TYR A 165 -24.27 -4.16 -0.45
CA TYR A 165 -25.27 -3.15 -0.04
C TYR A 165 -25.67 -3.27 1.45
N LEU A 166 -25.29 -4.36 2.11
CA LEU A 166 -25.52 -4.60 3.54
C LEU A 166 -24.49 -3.89 4.43
N GLY A 167 -23.51 -3.21 3.84
CA GLY A 167 -22.43 -2.55 4.57
C GLY A 167 -21.31 -3.50 4.96
N GLU A 168 -21.05 -4.53 4.17
CA GLU A 168 -19.98 -5.50 4.43
C GLU A 168 -18.81 -5.28 3.48
N ILE A 169 -17.59 -5.49 3.96
CA ILE A 169 -16.42 -5.73 3.12
C ILE A 169 -16.30 -7.22 2.89
N ILE A 170 -16.09 -7.62 1.64
CA ILE A 170 -15.90 -9.01 1.22
C ILE A 170 -14.51 -9.12 0.59
N VAL A 171 -13.66 -9.96 1.17
CA VAL A 171 -12.36 -10.34 0.60
C VAL A 171 -12.38 -11.84 0.34
N ASP A 172 -12.08 -12.23 -0.90
CA ASP A 172 -11.83 -13.62 -1.30
C ASP A 172 -10.72 -13.64 -2.35
N VAL A 173 -9.50 -13.90 -1.89
CA VAL A 173 -8.30 -13.91 -2.71
C VAL A 173 -7.58 -15.23 -2.53
N LEU A 174 -7.25 -15.87 -3.66
CA LEU A 174 -6.50 -17.11 -3.71
C LEU A 174 -5.37 -16.99 -4.73
N SER A 175 -4.17 -17.36 -4.32
CA SER A 175 -3.01 -17.45 -5.19
C SER A 175 -3.16 -18.57 -6.23
N ASN A 176 -2.58 -18.35 -7.41
CA ASN A 176 -2.36 -19.38 -8.43
C ASN A 176 -0.93 -19.94 -8.39
N ARG A 177 -0.07 -19.42 -7.50
CA ARG A 177 1.37 -19.74 -7.48
C ARG A 177 1.86 -20.29 -6.15
N SER A 178 1.21 -19.92 -5.06
CA SER A 178 1.55 -20.34 -3.70
C SER A 178 0.30 -20.87 -3.00
N ALA A 179 0.43 -21.22 -1.72
CA ALA A 179 -0.71 -21.53 -0.86
C ALA A 179 -1.43 -20.26 -0.35
N ASN A 180 -1.04 -19.06 -0.80
CA ASN A 180 -1.53 -17.82 -0.23
C ASN A 180 -3.03 -17.62 -0.48
N SER A 181 -3.76 -17.33 0.60
CA SER A 181 -5.20 -17.09 0.59
C SER A 181 -5.60 -16.15 1.72
N LEU A 182 -6.53 -15.25 1.42
CA LEU A 182 -7.20 -14.40 2.40
C LEU A 182 -8.71 -14.40 2.10
N VAL A 183 -9.49 -14.86 3.06
CA VAL A 183 -10.96 -14.88 2.98
C VAL A 183 -11.52 -14.28 4.25
N LEU A 184 -12.21 -13.15 4.13
CA LEU A 184 -12.88 -12.50 5.25
C LEU A 184 -14.14 -11.75 4.83
N ILE A 185 -15.06 -11.62 5.79
CA ILE A 185 -16.19 -10.69 5.74
C ILE A 185 -16.09 -9.78 6.96
N ALA A 186 -16.26 -8.47 6.78
CA ALA A 186 -16.29 -7.50 7.88
C ALA A 186 -17.54 -6.62 7.79
N ASP A 187 -18.35 -6.57 8.84
CA ASP A 187 -19.51 -5.68 8.93
C ASP A 187 -19.04 -4.27 9.37
N LEU A 188 -19.41 -3.25 8.61
CA LEU A 188 -19.00 -1.87 8.86
C LEU A 188 -19.94 -1.11 9.81
N LYS A 189 -21.11 -1.67 10.16
CA LYS A 189 -22.17 -0.93 10.87
C LYS A 189 -21.76 -0.40 12.23
N ASN A 190 -20.95 -1.14 12.98
CA ASN A 190 -20.46 -0.71 14.28
C ASN A 190 -19.04 -0.12 14.21
N GLY A 191 -18.50 0.09 13.00
CA GLY A 191 -17.22 0.74 12.81
C GLY A 191 -17.27 2.19 13.29
N ILE A 192 -16.29 2.60 14.08
CA ILE A 192 -16.20 3.96 14.62
C ILE A 192 -14.97 4.65 14.06
N LEU A 193 -15.13 5.88 13.55
CA LEU A 193 -13.99 6.69 13.13
C LEU A 193 -13.10 7.00 14.34
N LYS A 194 -11.85 6.56 14.26
CA LYS A 194 -10.85 6.69 15.32
C LYS A 194 -9.55 7.25 14.75
N LYS A 195 -8.82 7.97 15.61
CA LYS A 195 -7.53 8.57 15.26
C LYS A 195 -6.48 7.49 15.04
N LEU A 196 -5.76 7.61 13.93
CA LEU A 196 -4.68 6.70 13.56
C LEU A 196 -3.35 7.07 14.23
N ASP A 197 -2.52 6.08 14.54
CA ASP A 197 -1.16 6.30 15.03
C ASP A 197 -0.28 6.88 13.90
N GLN A 198 0.15 8.13 14.07
CA GLN A 198 0.84 8.84 12.99
C GLN A 198 2.23 8.26 12.69
N ARG A 199 2.88 7.54 13.61
CA ARG A 199 4.14 6.85 13.28
C ARG A 199 3.85 5.72 12.33
N LEU A 200 2.83 4.91 12.60
CA LEU A 200 2.50 3.80 11.71
C LEU A 200 2.09 4.31 10.33
N TRP A 201 1.18 5.27 10.25
CA TRP A 201 0.56 5.62 8.98
C TRP A 201 1.27 6.73 8.20
N VAL A 202 1.99 7.64 8.87
CA VAL A 202 2.76 8.69 8.19
C VAL A 202 4.22 8.28 8.00
N GLU A 203 4.95 7.95 9.08
CA GLU A 203 6.35 7.50 8.94
C GLU A 203 6.44 6.20 8.13
N GLY A 204 5.51 5.26 8.35
CA GLY A 204 5.45 4.01 7.59
C GLY A 204 5.35 4.21 6.08
N ASN A 205 4.53 5.14 5.62
CA ASN A 205 4.41 5.48 4.19
C ASN A 205 5.58 6.35 3.67
N LEU A 206 6.38 6.94 4.57
CA LEU A 206 7.66 7.55 4.24
C LEU A 206 8.80 6.53 4.12
N SER A 207 8.62 5.31 4.62
CA SER A 207 9.61 4.24 4.59
C SER A 207 8.98 2.89 4.28
N VAL A 208 8.74 2.64 3.00
CA VAL A 208 8.29 1.34 2.49
C VAL A 208 9.49 0.60 1.90
N ASP A 209 9.67 -0.66 2.28
CA ASP A 209 10.76 -1.51 1.80
C ASP A 209 10.24 -2.92 1.49
N TYR A 210 11.08 -3.76 0.88
CA TYR A 210 10.75 -5.16 0.65
C TYR A 210 11.67 -6.08 1.45
N GLY A 211 11.07 -7.07 2.13
CA GLY A 211 11.76 -8.13 2.86
C GLY A 211 11.64 -9.49 2.17
N GLY A 212 11.89 -10.56 2.91
CA GLY A 212 11.75 -11.94 2.44
C GLY A 212 12.51 -12.21 1.14
N GLU A 213 11.86 -12.84 0.16
CA GLU A 213 12.48 -13.15 -1.14
C GLU A 213 12.82 -11.93 -1.99
N LEU A 214 12.25 -10.76 -1.65
CA LEU A 214 12.37 -9.50 -2.35
C LEU A 214 13.47 -8.57 -1.78
N GLN A 215 14.08 -8.95 -0.65
CA GLN A 215 15.12 -8.18 0.07
C GLN A 215 16.36 -7.82 -0.76
N GLN A 216 16.60 -8.47 -1.90
CA GLN A 216 17.79 -8.22 -2.72
C GLN A 216 17.66 -6.92 -3.52
N CYS A 217 18.60 -5.99 -3.28
CA CYS A 217 18.76 -4.71 -4.00
C CYS A 217 17.66 -3.67 -3.73
N THR A 218 16.98 -3.71 -2.58
CA THR A 218 15.93 -2.73 -2.27
C THR A 218 16.53 -1.45 -1.70
N LYS A 219 15.86 -0.34 -2.01
CA LYS A 219 16.05 0.94 -1.34
C LYS A 219 14.69 1.31 -0.78
N PRO A 220 14.60 1.72 0.50
CA PRO A 220 13.36 2.24 1.04
C PRO A 220 12.86 3.37 0.15
N PHE A 221 11.57 3.35 -0.18
CA PHE A 221 10.92 4.38 -0.97
C PHE A 221 9.79 5.00 -0.16
N SER A 222 9.35 6.17 -0.60
CA SER A 222 8.31 6.93 0.09
C SER A 222 7.15 7.18 -0.85
N LEU A 223 5.95 7.24 -0.29
CA LEU A 223 4.76 7.72 -0.97
C LEU A 223 4.55 9.18 -0.61
N VAL A 224 4.25 10.03 -1.59
CA VAL A 224 3.84 11.42 -1.39
C VAL A 224 2.32 11.47 -1.33
N PHE A 225 1.77 12.02 -0.25
CA PHE A 225 0.34 12.14 0.02
C PHE A 225 0.09 13.27 1.02
N ASP A 226 -1.17 13.69 1.22
CA ASP A 226 -1.55 14.57 2.33
C ASP A 226 -1.61 13.74 3.62
N PRO A 227 -0.80 14.04 4.65
CA PRO A 227 -0.85 13.33 5.94
C PRO A 227 -2.25 13.26 6.58
N THR A 228 -3.13 14.22 6.27
CA THR A 228 -4.51 14.25 6.75
C THR A 228 -5.35 13.08 6.24
N GLU A 229 -4.99 12.47 5.10
CA GLU A 229 -5.63 11.21 4.64
C GLU A 229 -5.39 10.06 5.62
N MET A 230 -4.36 10.17 6.47
CA MET A 230 -4.04 9.24 7.56
C MET A 230 -4.45 9.77 8.93
N ALA A 231 -5.40 10.70 9.02
CA ALA A 231 -5.86 11.23 10.31
C ALA A 231 -6.74 10.22 11.07
N GLN A 232 -7.63 9.52 10.35
CA GLN A 232 -8.63 8.62 10.93
C GLN A 232 -9.03 7.50 9.96
N ALA A 233 -9.40 6.35 10.51
CA ALA A 233 -10.05 5.27 9.79
C ALA A 233 -11.20 4.70 10.64
N LEU A 234 -12.05 3.87 10.04
CA LEU A 234 -13.03 3.10 10.80
C LEU A 234 -12.31 1.98 11.54
N LYS A 235 -12.37 2.01 12.88
CA LYS A 235 -11.99 0.88 13.74
C LYS A 235 -13.17 -0.08 13.79
N ILE A 236 -13.01 -1.24 13.19
CA ILE A 236 -14.05 -2.28 13.16
C ILE A 236 -13.87 -3.17 14.41
N PRO A 237 -14.92 -3.43 15.20
CA PRO A 237 -14.86 -4.41 16.29
C PRO A 237 -14.45 -5.79 15.77
N ILE A 238 -13.60 -6.51 16.52
CA ILE A 238 -13.13 -7.84 16.10
C ILE A 238 -14.31 -8.82 15.93
N ASP A 239 -15.33 -8.70 16.77
CA ASP A 239 -16.54 -9.54 16.71
C ASP A 239 -17.36 -9.32 15.43
N ASP A 240 -17.16 -8.21 14.71
CA ASP A 240 -17.84 -7.91 13.44
C ASP A 240 -17.09 -8.49 12.23
N ILE A 241 -16.07 -9.32 12.45
CA ILE A 241 -15.21 -9.87 11.40
C ILE A 241 -15.27 -11.39 11.44
N SER A 242 -15.59 -11.97 10.29
CA SER A 242 -15.48 -13.40 10.03
C SER A 242 -14.23 -13.66 9.18
N LEU A 243 -13.10 -13.95 9.84
CA LEU A 243 -11.85 -14.34 9.16
C LEU A 243 -11.85 -15.85 8.90
N CYS A 244 -12.28 -16.26 7.71
CA CYS A 244 -12.37 -17.68 7.34
C CYS A 244 -11.01 -18.29 7.02
N THR A 245 -10.10 -17.52 6.43
CA THR A 245 -8.77 -17.98 6.05
C THR A 245 -7.79 -16.82 6.03
N ASN A 246 -6.64 -16.99 6.69
CA ASN A 246 -5.44 -16.19 6.48
C ASN A 246 -4.23 -17.12 6.47
N THR A 247 -3.52 -17.19 5.34
CA THR A 247 -2.28 -17.95 5.23
C THR A 247 -1.04 -17.05 5.21
N PHE A 248 -1.22 -15.72 5.12
CA PHE A 248 -0.10 -14.78 5.09
C PHE A 248 0.57 -14.75 6.46
N GLY A 249 1.89 -14.96 6.49
CA GLY A 249 2.63 -15.08 7.74
C GLY A 249 2.26 -16.32 8.56
N ALA A 250 1.73 -17.39 7.94
CA ALA A 250 1.36 -18.62 8.64
C ALA A 250 2.53 -19.16 9.49
N GLY A 251 2.25 -19.44 10.76
CA GLY A 251 3.23 -19.90 11.75
C GLY A 251 4.05 -18.78 12.42
N LEU A 252 3.96 -17.53 11.94
CA LEU A 252 4.65 -16.37 12.54
C LEU A 252 3.74 -15.53 13.44
N LEU A 253 2.43 -15.62 13.24
CA LEU A 253 1.44 -14.71 13.80
C LEU A 253 0.53 -15.42 14.80
N ASN A 254 -0.02 -14.64 15.74
CA ASN A 254 -1.26 -15.00 16.39
C ASN A 254 -2.34 -15.16 15.32
N PRO A 255 -3.13 -16.25 15.30
CA PRO A 255 -4.16 -16.46 14.29
C PRO A 255 -5.27 -15.40 14.31
N ASP A 256 -5.53 -14.76 15.45
CA ASP A 256 -6.57 -13.76 15.60
C ASP A 256 -5.98 -12.34 15.47
N PRO A 257 -6.57 -11.46 14.63
CA PRO A 257 -6.14 -10.08 14.58
C PRO A 257 -6.54 -9.38 15.89
N PHE A 258 -5.67 -8.54 16.42
CA PHE A 258 -5.97 -7.76 17.62
C PHE A 258 -6.63 -6.41 17.28
N GLU A 259 -6.58 -5.99 16.02
CA GLU A 259 -7.11 -4.72 15.58
C GLU A 259 -7.41 -4.73 14.07
N VAL A 260 -8.49 -4.06 13.66
CA VAL A 260 -8.87 -3.92 12.24
C VAL A 260 -9.24 -2.49 11.91
N ALA A 261 -8.67 -2.00 10.80
CA ALA A 261 -8.92 -0.67 10.25
C ALA A 261 -9.50 -0.78 8.84
N CYS A 262 -10.49 0.06 8.55
CA CYS A 262 -11.01 0.27 7.20
C CYS A 262 -10.94 1.76 6.84
N PHE A 263 -10.37 2.09 5.68
CA PHE A 263 -10.42 3.45 5.15
C PHE A 263 -11.69 3.62 4.31
N PRO A 264 -12.68 4.40 4.76
CA PRO A 264 -13.95 4.55 4.03
C PRO A 264 -13.85 5.47 2.81
N TYR A 265 -12.69 6.12 2.60
CA TYR A 265 -12.44 7.06 1.51
C TYR A 265 -11.20 6.64 0.72
N ALA A 266 -11.13 7.08 -0.53
CA ALA A 266 -9.95 6.86 -1.36
C ALA A 266 -8.73 7.58 -0.77
N GLN A 267 -7.57 6.96 -0.92
CA GLN A 267 -6.28 7.52 -0.51
C GLN A 267 -5.43 7.77 -1.75
N HIS A 268 -4.87 8.97 -1.89
CA HIS A 268 -4.19 9.44 -3.09
C HIS A 268 -2.70 9.56 -2.83
N PHE A 269 -1.93 8.73 -3.52
CA PHE A 269 -0.48 8.72 -3.41
C PHE A 269 0.16 9.01 -4.77
N VAL A 270 1.35 9.61 -4.71
CA VAL A 270 2.28 9.68 -5.82
C VAL A 270 3.61 9.10 -5.37
N THR A 271 4.17 8.21 -6.18
CA THR A 271 5.50 7.65 -5.93
C THR A 271 6.37 7.78 -7.18
N THR A 272 7.67 7.56 -7.04
CA THR A 272 8.56 7.48 -8.19
C THR A 272 8.38 6.15 -8.92
N SER A 273 8.37 6.18 -10.26
CA SER A 273 8.19 4.99 -11.09
C SER A 273 9.24 3.89 -10.88
N VAL A 274 10.38 4.23 -10.25
CA VAL A 274 11.40 3.30 -9.75
C VAL A 274 11.68 3.65 -8.29
N PRO A 275 11.78 2.69 -7.36
CA PRO A 275 12.09 2.96 -5.96
C PRO A 275 13.35 3.82 -5.83
N THR A 276 13.16 5.03 -5.33
CA THR A 276 14.24 6.00 -5.12
C THR A 276 14.24 6.40 -3.66
N ALA A 277 15.40 6.30 -3.02
CA ALA A 277 15.55 6.72 -1.64
C ALA A 277 15.19 8.20 -1.52
N THR A 278 14.31 8.53 -0.58
CA THR A 278 13.93 9.91 -0.30
C THR A 278 14.53 10.38 1.03
N SER A 279 14.73 11.70 1.13
CA SER A 279 15.13 12.37 2.36
C SER A 279 13.95 12.79 3.22
N MET A 280 12.70 12.53 2.81
CA MET A 280 11.52 12.93 3.56
C MET A 280 11.44 12.13 4.86
N ARG A 281 11.21 12.83 5.97
CA ARG A 281 11.14 12.23 7.31
C ARG A 281 9.91 12.67 8.09
N THR A 282 9.23 13.74 7.70
CA THR A 282 8.11 14.30 8.48
C THR A 282 6.87 14.59 7.64
N ALA A 283 5.76 14.86 8.33
CA ALA A 283 4.51 15.31 7.70
C ALA A 283 4.70 16.64 6.95
N GLU A 284 5.53 17.55 7.46
CA GLU A 284 5.83 18.83 6.80
C GLU A 284 6.61 18.62 5.48
N ASP A 285 7.47 17.59 5.42
CA ASP A 285 8.14 17.22 4.17
C ASP A 285 7.14 16.73 3.12
N LEU A 286 6.14 15.94 3.54
CA LEU A 286 5.05 15.50 2.67
C LEU A 286 4.23 16.68 2.13
N GLU A 287 3.84 17.62 2.99
CA GLU A 287 3.09 18.81 2.55
C GLU A 287 3.88 19.64 1.53
N LYS A 288 5.20 19.78 1.71
CA LYS A 288 6.07 20.44 0.72
C LYS A 288 6.09 19.66 -0.59
N ALA A 289 6.28 18.33 -0.53
CA ALA A 289 6.33 17.48 -1.72
C ALA A 289 5.01 17.50 -2.51
N VAL A 290 3.87 17.52 -1.83
CA VAL A 290 2.54 17.67 -2.46
C VAL A 290 2.45 19.00 -3.23
N ASN A 291 2.89 20.11 -2.62
CA ASN A 291 2.90 21.41 -3.28
C ASN A 291 3.85 21.48 -4.48
N GLU A 292 5.01 20.82 -4.40
CA GLU A 292 5.93 20.69 -5.53
C GLU A 292 5.31 19.90 -6.70
N ILE A 293 4.62 18.79 -6.41
CA ILE A 293 3.93 17.99 -7.43
C ILE A 293 2.85 18.81 -8.10
N ASN A 294 2.01 19.49 -7.31
CA ASN A 294 0.97 20.39 -7.83
C ASN A 294 1.53 21.45 -8.77
N SER A 295 2.69 22.01 -8.43
CA SER A 295 3.38 23.04 -9.22
C SER A 295 3.97 22.46 -10.51
N LYS A 296 4.69 21.33 -10.43
CA LYS A 296 5.34 20.68 -11.59
C LYS A 296 4.34 20.18 -12.64
N MET A 297 3.15 19.76 -12.22
CA MET A 297 2.15 19.20 -13.14
C MET A 297 1.28 20.27 -13.83
N ASN A 298 1.58 21.57 -13.66
CA ASN A 298 0.90 22.71 -14.32
C ASN A 298 -0.65 22.64 -14.26
N VAL A 299 -1.19 22.12 -13.16
CA VAL A 299 -2.65 21.99 -13.02
C VAL A 299 -3.24 23.37 -12.71
N PRO A 300 -4.29 23.83 -13.44
CA PRO A 300 -4.93 25.11 -13.17
C PRO A 300 -5.39 25.21 -11.71
N GLU A 301 -5.35 26.42 -11.16
CA GLU A 301 -5.91 26.69 -9.83
C GLU A 301 -7.37 26.26 -9.76
N GLU A 302 -7.79 25.77 -8.60
CA GLU A 302 -9.17 25.34 -8.40
C GLU A 302 -10.12 26.52 -8.57
N MET A 303 -10.99 26.46 -9.58
CA MET A 303 -12.09 27.41 -9.71
C MET A 303 -13.00 27.28 -8.49
N SER A 304 -13.31 28.40 -7.85
CA SER A 304 -14.27 28.42 -6.75
C SER A 304 -15.65 28.01 -7.28
N CYS A 305 -16.18 26.89 -6.78
CA CYS A 305 -17.58 26.56 -6.97
C CYS A 305 -18.42 27.59 -6.19
N LYS A 306 -19.39 28.22 -6.86
CA LYS A 306 -20.39 29.03 -6.16
C LYS A 306 -21.21 28.11 -5.26
N LYS A 307 -21.40 28.53 -4.01
CA LYS A 307 -22.32 27.86 -3.07
C LYS A 307 -23.76 28.06 -3.51
#